data_AF-A0A521CKH3-F1
#
_entry.id   AF-A0A521CKH3-F1
#
_cell.length_a   1.000
_cell.length_b   1.000
_cell.length_c   1.000
_cell.angle_alpha   90.00
_cell.angle_beta   90.00
_cell.angle_gamma   90.00
#
_symmetry.space_group_name_H-M   'P 1'
#
loop_
_entity.id
_entity.type
_entity.pdbx_description
1 polymer ?
#
loop_
_entity_poly.entity_id
_entity_poly.type
_entity_poly.pdbx_seq_one_letter_code
_entity_poly.pdbx_strand_id
1 'polypeptide(L)'
;MNKFFLTLIICTCAVLKLSAQADWVVPAEHQGKLSPVQFTESMQQSGADIFAAQCQVCHGMPGQGNFNAMLVPSPGDPASQQFQRNTDGAMFYKISEGRATMPSFKSALSKADIWSVISYVRSFNPTYVQETAEKIETNIPEGTLLSLGLRYDENKKAVEVKLTGTLNQSTNPVGGVAIQLEAKRYFGNLTLGDAKNTNKEGLAYFPWDGTLPGDSLGNVHLIAQIEQSEAYGEVKAEKTLAIGKVNDKPALNKERAMWNTVDKAPLWIIIGFSGAVVTAWFFIFYVLFMVRKVYVLGKEPIADDQKVI
;
A
#
# COMPACT_ATOMS: atom_id res chain seq x y z
N MET A 1 -24.17 -31.89 -29.63
CA MET A 1 -23.39 -31.34 -28.49
C MET A 1 -23.20 -32.44 -27.46
N ASN A 2 -21.95 -32.85 -27.24
CA ASN A 2 -21.62 -34.07 -26.53
C ASN A 2 -21.94 -33.94 -25.03
N LYS A 3 -22.72 -34.85 -24.44
CA LYS A 3 -23.21 -34.77 -23.05
C LYS A 3 -22.07 -34.60 -22.03
N PHE A 4 -20.88 -35.10 -22.36
CA PHE A 4 -19.62 -34.94 -21.61
C PHE A 4 -19.12 -33.49 -21.52
N PHE A 5 -19.28 -32.70 -22.58
CA PHE A 5 -18.83 -31.30 -22.61
C PHE A 5 -19.72 -30.41 -21.74
N LEU A 6 -21.02 -30.74 -21.68
CA LEU A 6 -21.99 -30.04 -20.83
C LEU A 6 -21.76 -30.36 -19.34
N THR A 7 -21.43 -31.61 -19.00
CA THR A 7 -21.14 -32.00 -17.60
C THR A 7 -19.83 -31.40 -17.10
N LEU A 8 -18.79 -31.33 -17.94
CA LEU A 8 -17.51 -30.73 -17.58
C LEU A 8 -17.68 -29.24 -17.27
N ILE A 9 -18.42 -28.49 -18.09
CA ILE A 9 -18.69 -27.06 -17.89
C ILE A 9 -19.49 -26.83 -16.59
N ILE A 10 -20.53 -27.63 -16.33
CA ILE A 10 -21.33 -27.54 -15.09
C ILE A 10 -20.45 -27.84 -13.87
N CYS A 11 -19.54 -28.80 -13.95
CA CYS A 11 -18.64 -29.15 -12.85
C CYS A 11 -17.59 -28.04 -12.58
N THR A 12 -17.01 -27.42 -13.61
CA THR A 12 -16.11 -26.25 -13.44
C THR A 12 -16.82 -25.01 -12.88
N CYS A 13 -18.08 -24.77 -13.26
CA CYS A 13 -18.87 -23.68 -12.67
C CYS A 13 -19.23 -23.93 -11.19
N ALA A 14 -19.38 -25.19 -10.77
CA ALA A 14 -19.64 -25.54 -9.37
C ALA A 14 -18.40 -25.32 -8.47
N VAL A 15 -17.19 -25.59 -8.97
CA VAL A 15 -15.94 -25.43 -8.22
C VAL A 15 -15.60 -23.95 -7.97
N LEU A 16 -15.92 -23.06 -8.93
CA LEU A 16 -15.75 -21.60 -8.74
C LEU A 16 -16.69 -21.01 -7.69
N LYS A 17 -17.90 -21.55 -7.53
CA LYS A 17 -18.86 -21.07 -6.51
C LYS A 17 -18.42 -21.38 -5.08
N LEU A 18 -17.70 -22.48 -4.86
CA LEU A 18 -17.32 -22.92 -3.51
C LEU A 18 -16.23 -22.04 -2.88
N SER A 19 -15.37 -21.42 -3.69
CA SER A 19 -14.26 -20.57 -3.18
C SER A 19 -14.69 -19.14 -2.85
N ALA A 20 -15.78 -18.65 -3.45
CA ALA A 20 -16.31 -17.30 -3.21
C ALA A 20 -17.18 -17.20 -1.95
N GLN A 21 -17.63 -18.34 -1.41
CA GLN A 21 -18.52 -18.43 -0.26
C GLN A 21 -17.83 -18.99 1.00
N ALA A 22 -16.50 -18.92 1.04
CA ALA A 22 -15.76 -19.21 2.26
C ALA A 22 -15.97 -18.07 3.28
N ASP A 23 -16.28 -18.46 4.52
CA ASP A 23 -16.38 -17.53 5.65
C ASP A 23 -15.13 -16.64 5.72
N TRP A 24 -15.33 -15.35 6.03
CA TRP A 24 -14.22 -14.42 6.16
C TRP A 24 -13.47 -14.66 7.47
N VAL A 25 -12.46 -15.53 7.41
CA VAL A 25 -11.52 -15.75 8.50
C VAL A 25 -10.56 -14.58 8.58
N VAL A 26 -10.67 -13.80 9.65
CA VAL A 26 -9.73 -12.71 9.96
C VAL A 26 -8.50 -13.29 10.67
N PRO A 27 -7.26 -12.87 10.36
CA PRO A 27 -6.07 -13.33 11.09
C PRO A 27 -6.18 -13.08 12.61
N ALA A 28 -5.69 -14.01 13.43
CA ALA A 28 -5.84 -13.96 14.89
C ALA A 28 -5.30 -12.67 15.52
N GLU A 29 -4.23 -12.11 14.95
CA GLU A 29 -3.64 -10.84 15.39
C GLU A 29 -4.61 -9.65 15.33
N HIS A 30 -5.54 -9.66 14.38
CA HIS A 30 -6.52 -8.58 14.19
C HIS A 30 -7.83 -8.86 14.92
N GLN A 31 -8.18 -10.13 15.17
CA GLN A 31 -9.40 -10.49 15.91
C GLN A 31 -9.40 -9.94 17.34
N GLY A 32 -8.23 -9.93 18.00
CA GLY A 32 -8.07 -9.42 19.36
C GLY A 32 -7.90 -7.90 19.46
N LYS A 33 -8.05 -7.15 18.37
CA LYS A 33 -7.96 -5.68 18.40
C LYS A 33 -9.19 -5.11 19.13
N LEU A 34 -8.94 -4.39 20.20
CA LEU A 34 -9.98 -3.70 20.98
C LEU A 34 -10.01 -2.22 20.63
N SER A 35 -11.18 -1.59 20.79
CA SER A 35 -11.29 -0.14 20.64
C SER A 35 -10.47 0.56 21.73
N PRO A 36 -9.67 1.60 21.39
CA PRO A 36 -8.92 2.38 22.37
C PRO A 36 -9.82 3.33 23.18
N VAL A 37 -11.08 3.52 22.75
CA VAL A 37 -12.05 4.43 23.36
C VAL A 37 -13.38 3.72 23.62
N GLN A 38 -14.06 4.15 24.68
CA GLN A 38 -15.41 3.71 24.99
C GLN A 38 -16.37 4.25 23.93
N PHE A 39 -17.32 3.41 23.52
CA PHE A 39 -18.37 3.79 22.57
C PHE A 39 -19.38 4.69 23.27
N THR A 40 -19.49 5.92 22.78
CA THR A 40 -20.42 6.93 23.28
C THR A 40 -21.58 7.14 22.30
N GLU A 41 -22.67 7.75 22.76
CA GLU A 41 -23.79 8.14 21.89
C GLU A 41 -23.34 9.05 20.74
N SER A 42 -22.38 9.96 20.99
CA SER A 42 -21.81 10.82 19.95
C SER A 42 -21.10 10.01 18.86
N MET A 43 -20.33 8.98 19.25
CA MET A 43 -19.70 8.07 18.30
C MET A 43 -20.73 7.24 17.52
N GLN A 44 -21.81 6.81 18.18
CA GLN A 44 -22.90 6.09 17.50
C GLN A 44 -23.58 6.98 16.45
N GLN A 45 -23.84 8.25 16.76
CA GLN A 45 -24.43 9.20 15.81
C GLN A 45 -23.49 9.45 14.62
N SER A 46 -22.21 9.73 14.88
CA SER A 46 -21.21 9.89 13.81
C SER A 46 -21.10 8.62 12.95
N GLY A 47 -21.12 7.45 13.58
CA GLY A 47 -21.13 6.16 12.90
C GLY A 47 -22.36 5.94 12.04
N ALA A 48 -23.54 6.38 12.50
CA ALA A 48 -24.79 6.30 11.74
C ALA A 48 -24.71 7.13 10.46
N ASP A 49 -24.18 8.36 10.55
CA ASP A 49 -24.04 9.26 9.41
C ASP A 49 -23.10 8.66 8.35
N ILE A 50 -21.95 8.12 8.79
CA ILE A 50 -20.99 7.45 7.91
C ILE A 50 -21.60 6.18 7.29
N PHE A 51 -22.29 5.38 8.10
CA PHE A 51 -22.94 4.16 7.63
C PHE A 51 -23.99 4.47 6.56
N ALA A 52 -24.82 5.50 6.76
CA ALA A 52 -25.81 5.94 5.78
C ALA A 52 -25.16 6.38 4.46
N ALA A 53 -24.03 7.10 4.54
CA ALA A 53 -23.32 7.61 3.37
C ALA A 53 -22.57 6.53 2.58
N GLN A 54 -22.01 5.52 3.25
CA GLN A 54 -21.03 4.61 2.64
C GLN A 54 -21.40 3.12 2.68
N CYS A 55 -22.13 2.67 3.69
CA CYS A 55 -22.38 1.25 3.95
C CYS A 55 -23.79 0.81 3.56
N GLN A 56 -24.78 1.67 3.77
CA GLN A 56 -26.21 1.38 3.61
C GLN A 56 -26.57 0.96 2.18
N VAL A 57 -25.88 1.48 1.16
CA VAL A 57 -26.14 1.14 -0.24
C VAL A 57 -26.02 -0.36 -0.55
N CYS A 58 -25.18 -1.08 0.20
CA CYS A 58 -25.02 -2.52 0.05
C CYS A 58 -25.61 -3.31 1.23
N HIS A 59 -25.42 -2.82 2.46
CA HIS A 59 -25.85 -3.52 3.68
C HIS A 59 -27.30 -3.23 4.10
N GLY A 60 -27.98 -2.28 3.44
CA GLY A 60 -29.31 -1.86 3.84
C GLY A 60 -29.32 -1.18 5.21
N MET A 61 -30.51 -0.92 5.75
CA MET A 61 -30.67 -0.42 7.11
C MET A 61 -30.57 -1.60 8.09
N PRO A 62 -29.72 -1.52 9.12
CA PRO A 62 -29.54 -2.63 10.06
C PRO A 62 -30.86 -3.08 10.68
N GLY A 63 -31.11 -4.38 10.68
CA GLY A 63 -32.30 -5.01 11.26
C GLY A 63 -33.50 -5.09 10.32
N GLN A 64 -33.43 -4.50 9.13
CA GLN A 64 -34.52 -4.54 8.15
C GLN A 64 -34.37 -5.66 7.11
N GLY A 65 -33.22 -6.35 7.06
CA GLY A 65 -32.99 -7.41 6.07
C GLY A 65 -33.02 -6.94 4.61
N ASN A 66 -32.88 -5.63 4.34
CA ASN A 66 -32.96 -5.02 3.02
C ASN A 66 -31.57 -4.82 2.36
N PHE A 67 -30.60 -5.65 2.71
CA PHE A 67 -29.28 -5.67 2.08
C PHE A 67 -29.35 -6.20 0.65
N ASN A 68 -28.38 -5.82 -0.18
CA ASN A 68 -28.31 -6.27 -1.57
C ASN A 68 -27.84 -7.73 -1.66
N ALA A 69 -28.79 -8.67 -1.60
CA ALA A 69 -28.55 -10.10 -1.68
C ALA A 69 -28.01 -10.59 -3.04
N MET A 70 -27.99 -9.75 -4.08
CA MET A 70 -27.46 -10.12 -5.40
C MET A 70 -25.93 -10.02 -5.47
N LEU A 71 -25.29 -9.34 -4.52
CA LEU A 71 -23.83 -9.28 -4.44
C LEU A 71 -23.25 -10.63 -4.01
N VAL A 72 -22.07 -10.96 -4.52
CA VAL A 72 -21.35 -12.21 -4.23
C VAL A 72 -19.94 -11.88 -3.72
N PRO A 73 -19.62 -12.14 -2.44
CA PRO A 73 -20.50 -12.71 -1.41
C PRO A 73 -21.59 -11.73 -0.96
N SER A 74 -22.69 -12.27 -0.43
CA SER A 74 -23.77 -11.43 0.09
C SER A 74 -23.26 -10.62 1.30
N PRO A 75 -23.53 -9.30 1.36
CA PRO A 75 -23.07 -8.44 2.45
C PRO A 75 -23.73 -8.77 3.81
N GLY A 76 -24.95 -9.30 3.79
CA GLY A 76 -25.73 -9.61 4.98
C GLY A 76 -26.20 -8.37 5.75
N ASP A 77 -27.07 -8.60 6.73
CA ASP A 77 -27.61 -7.56 7.62
C ASP A 77 -26.65 -7.32 8.81
N PRO A 78 -26.18 -6.08 9.05
CA PRO A 78 -25.33 -5.74 10.18
C PRO A 78 -25.93 -6.02 11.56
N ALA A 79 -27.26 -6.04 11.71
CA ALA A 79 -27.93 -6.40 12.96
C ALA A 79 -28.11 -7.91 13.15
N SER A 80 -27.81 -8.73 12.13
CA SER A 80 -27.96 -10.18 12.23
C SER A 80 -27.02 -10.80 13.26
N GLN A 81 -27.44 -11.90 13.86
CA GLN A 81 -26.60 -12.63 14.83
C GLN A 81 -25.26 -13.06 14.21
N GLN A 82 -25.24 -13.44 12.93
CA GLN A 82 -24.00 -13.81 12.24
C GLN A 82 -23.02 -12.64 12.17
N PHE A 83 -23.52 -11.44 11.88
CA PHE A 83 -22.69 -10.23 11.85
C PHE A 83 -22.19 -9.87 13.26
N GLN A 84 -23.09 -9.88 14.24
CA GLN A 84 -22.81 -9.51 15.62
C GLN A 84 -21.88 -10.49 16.37
N ARG A 85 -21.71 -11.73 15.87
CA ARG A 85 -20.73 -12.70 16.40
C ARG A 85 -19.28 -12.33 16.10
N ASN A 86 -19.01 -11.44 15.15
CA ASN A 86 -17.64 -10.99 14.91
C ASN A 86 -17.14 -10.21 16.12
N THR A 87 -15.84 -10.30 16.44
CA THR A 87 -15.22 -9.38 17.40
C THR A 87 -15.13 -7.98 16.80
N ASP A 88 -14.98 -6.98 17.66
CA ASP A 88 -14.78 -5.59 17.26
C ASP A 88 -13.55 -5.44 16.34
N GLY A 89 -12.44 -6.06 16.70
CA GLY A 89 -11.23 -6.10 15.89
C GLY A 89 -11.43 -6.77 14.53
N ALA A 90 -12.22 -7.85 14.49
CA ALA A 90 -12.60 -8.47 13.23
C ALA A 90 -13.45 -7.53 12.36
N MET A 91 -14.42 -6.82 12.92
CA MET A 91 -15.19 -5.81 12.17
C MET A 91 -14.29 -4.68 11.66
N PHE A 92 -13.37 -4.18 12.50
CA PHE A 92 -12.40 -3.15 12.13
C PHE A 92 -11.55 -3.57 10.94
N TYR A 93 -11.00 -4.79 11.00
CA TYR A 93 -10.20 -5.35 9.90
C TYR A 93 -11.02 -5.47 8.62
N LYS A 94 -12.26 -5.96 8.73
CA LYS A 94 -13.15 -6.15 7.58
C LYS A 94 -13.49 -4.84 6.88
N ILE A 95 -13.80 -3.79 7.63
CA ILE A 95 -14.07 -2.46 7.09
C ILE A 95 -12.80 -1.86 6.48
N SER A 96 -11.66 -2.00 7.17
CA SER A 96 -10.39 -1.42 6.71
C SER A 96 -9.91 -2.05 5.39
N GLU A 97 -9.77 -3.37 5.36
CA GLU A 97 -9.13 -4.07 4.23
C GLU A 97 -10.10 -4.39 3.09
N GLY A 98 -11.40 -4.55 3.39
CA GLY A 98 -12.38 -4.99 2.39
C GLY A 98 -12.15 -6.43 1.91
N ARG A 99 -13.11 -6.97 1.16
CA ARG A 99 -12.98 -8.30 0.53
C ARG A 99 -13.96 -8.45 -0.63
N ALA A 100 -13.47 -8.94 -1.76
CA ALA A 100 -14.26 -9.20 -2.97
C ALA A 100 -15.05 -7.95 -3.41
N THR A 101 -16.38 -7.96 -3.30
CA THR A 101 -17.25 -6.84 -3.67
C THR A 101 -17.26 -5.71 -2.64
N MET A 102 -16.82 -5.96 -1.40
CA MET A 102 -16.71 -4.92 -0.38
C MET A 102 -15.38 -4.17 -0.56
N PRO A 103 -15.38 -2.85 -0.85
CA PRO A 103 -14.16 -2.08 -1.05
C PRO A 103 -13.39 -1.90 0.26
N SER A 104 -12.10 -1.59 0.15
CA SER A 104 -11.27 -1.15 1.28
C SER A 104 -11.60 0.28 1.66
N PHE A 105 -11.83 0.53 2.96
CA PHE A 105 -12.06 1.89 3.49
C PHE A 105 -10.84 2.50 4.19
N LYS A 106 -9.71 1.77 4.26
CA LYS A 106 -8.48 2.22 4.94
C LYS A 106 -7.96 3.58 4.48
N SER A 107 -8.22 3.98 3.25
CA SER A 107 -7.82 5.28 2.69
C SER A 107 -8.95 6.31 2.66
N ALA A 108 -10.19 5.89 2.87
CA ALA A 108 -11.38 6.75 2.79
C ALA A 108 -11.90 7.18 4.17
N LEU A 109 -11.65 6.38 5.20
CA LEU A 109 -12.08 6.62 6.57
C LEU A 109 -10.89 6.66 7.52
N SER A 110 -10.94 7.55 8.51
CA SER A 110 -9.97 7.51 9.61
C SER A 110 -10.22 6.29 10.51
N LYS A 111 -9.24 5.89 11.32
CA LYS A 111 -9.44 4.80 12.28
C LYS A 111 -10.56 5.12 13.27
N ALA A 112 -10.69 6.39 13.67
CA ALA A 112 -11.75 6.85 14.57
C ALA A 112 -13.14 6.69 13.92
N ASP A 113 -13.26 7.03 12.65
CA ASP A 113 -14.50 6.86 11.87
C ASP A 113 -14.92 5.40 11.79
N ILE A 114 -13.97 4.49 11.55
CA ILE A 114 -14.24 3.05 11.53
C ILE A 114 -14.76 2.57 12.89
N TRP A 115 -14.16 3.05 13.99
CA TRP A 115 -14.65 2.73 15.34
C TRP A 115 -16.06 3.31 15.61
N SER A 116 -16.37 4.51 15.10
CA SER A 116 -17.71 5.09 15.17
C SER A 116 -18.73 4.24 14.41
N VAL A 117 -18.41 3.76 13.20
CA VAL A 117 -19.28 2.85 12.44
C VAL A 117 -19.51 1.54 13.20
N ILE A 118 -18.48 0.97 13.81
CA ILE A 118 -18.62 -0.25 14.64
C ILE A 118 -19.52 0.04 15.85
N SER A 119 -19.32 1.17 16.52
CA SER A 119 -20.18 1.61 17.63
C SER A 119 -21.66 1.67 17.22
N TYR A 120 -21.96 2.26 16.05
CA TYR A 120 -23.31 2.27 15.50
C TYR A 120 -23.85 0.87 15.22
N VAL A 121 -23.07 0.00 14.55
CA VAL A 121 -23.49 -1.38 14.26
C VAL A 121 -23.71 -2.17 15.55
N ARG A 122 -22.91 -1.94 16.59
CA ARG A 122 -23.06 -2.58 17.91
C ARG A 122 -24.30 -2.14 18.67
N SER A 123 -24.82 -0.93 18.42
CA SER A 123 -26.06 -0.46 19.03
C SER A 123 -27.28 -1.34 18.72
N PHE A 124 -27.23 -2.13 17.64
CA PHE A 124 -28.28 -3.09 17.26
C PHE A 124 -28.18 -4.43 18.00
N ASN A 125 -27.18 -4.64 18.86
CA ASN A 125 -27.06 -5.81 19.72
C ASN A 125 -27.27 -5.42 21.19
N PRO A 126 -28.47 -5.64 21.77
CA PRO A 126 -28.76 -5.22 23.15
C PRO A 126 -27.97 -6.01 24.21
N THR A 127 -27.36 -7.13 23.83
CA THR A 127 -26.54 -7.96 24.74
C THR A 127 -25.04 -7.66 24.62
N TYR A 128 -24.67 -6.74 23.74
CA TYR A 128 -23.28 -6.38 23.54
C TYR A 128 -22.75 -5.59 24.73
N VAL A 129 -21.60 -6.02 25.23
CA VAL A 129 -20.80 -5.31 26.23
C VAL A 129 -19.44 -5.06 25.58
N GLN A 130 -19.02 -3.80 25.55
CA GLN A 130 -17.76 -3.43 24.93
C GLN A 130 -16.59 -3.93 25.76
N GLU A 131 -15.76 -4.78 25.15
CA GLU A 131 -14.42 -5.06 25.65
C GLU A 131 -13.51 -3.91 25.19
N THR A 132 -13.27 -2.93 26.05
CA THR A 132 -12.26 -1.90 25.76
C THR A 132 -10.87 -2.40 26.11
N ALA A 133 -9.88 -2.00 25.32
CA ALA A 133 -8.51 -2.07 25.80
C ALA A 133 -8.47 -1.32 27.13
N GLU A 134 -7.98 -1.97 28.19
CA GLU A 134 -7.76 -1.34 29.47
C GLU A 134 -6.99 -0.04 29.20
N LYS A 135 -7.61 1.11 29.48
CA LYS A 135 -6.92 2.39 29.46
C LYS A 135 -5.88 2.24 30.55
N ILE A 136 -4.66 1.85 30.18
CA ILE A 136 -3.56 1.76 31.12
C ILE A 136 -3.43 3.19 31.64
N GLU A 137 -3.84 3.40 32.89
CA GLU A 137 -3.66 4.67 33.57
C GLU A 137 -2.18 5.00 33.48
N THR A 138 -1.87 5.93 32.59
CA THR A 138 -0.51 6.38 32.42
C THR A 138 -0.16 7.13 33.70
N ASN A 139 0.68 6.55 34.55
CA ASN A 139 1.32 7.21 35.69
C ASN A 139 2.29 8.30 35.18
N ILE A 140 1.76 9.29 34.46
CA ILE A 140 2.50 10.44 33.99
C ILE A 140 2.03 11.60 34.88
N PRO A 141 2.82 11.99 35.88
CA PRO A 141 2.57 13.23 36.62
C PRO A 141 2.58 14.41 35.66
N GLU A 142 1.68 15.37 35.85
CA GLU A 142 1.67 16.63 35.10
C GLU A 142 3.05 17.31 35.17
N GLY A 143 3.60 17.71 34.03
CA GLY A 143 4.94 18.32 33.92
C GLY A 143 6.09 17.35 33.57
N THR A 144 5.80 16.07 33.32
CA THR A 144 6.81 15.10 32.87
C THR A 144 7.19 15.32 31.40
N LEU A 145 8.50 15.46 31.12
CA LEU A 145 9.00 15.55 29.74
C LEU A 145 9.16 14.14 29.14
N LEU A 146 8.39 13.84 28.10
CA LEU A 146 8.45 12.58 27.39
C LEU A 146 9.54 12.59 26.32
N SER A 147 10.28 11.49 26.21
CA SER A 147 11.28 11.27 25.17
C SER A 147 11.15 9.86 24.61
N LEU A 148 11.30 9.75 23.29
CA LEU A 148 11.24 8.49 22.55
C LEU A 148 12.66 8.13 22.05
N GLY A 149 13.05 6.88 22.26
CA GLY A 149 14.27 6.30 21.72
C GLY A 149 13.96 5.17 20.75
N LEU A 150 14.63 5.14 19.59
CA LEU A 150 14.50 4.06 18.60
C LEU A 150 15.78 3.22 18.55
N ARG A 151 15.62 1.89 18.47
CA ARG A 151 16.72 0.93 18.28
C ARG A 151 16.24 -0.24 17.42
N TYR A 152 17.13 -0.86 16.66
CA TYR A 152 16.85 -2.14 16.01
C TYR A 152 17.41 -3.27 16.85
N ASP A 153 16.58 -4.28 17.13
CA ASP A 153 17.00 -5.53 17.79
C ASP A 153 17.15 -6.62 16.72
N GLU A 154 18.40 -7.01 16.44
CA GLU A 154 18.74 -8.03 15.45
C GLU A 154 18.18 -9.42 15.82
N ASN A 155 18.09 -9.74 17.11
CA ASN A 155 17.64 -11.06 17.58
C ASN A 155 16.13 -11.24 17.34
N LYS A 156 15.36 -10.19 17.62
CA LYS A 156 13.89 -10.19 17.46
C LYS A 156 13.44 -9.77 16.06
N LYS A 157 14.36 -9.33 15.20
CA LYS A 157 14.07 -8.70 13.90
C LYS A 157 12.97 -7.66 14.02
N ALA A 158 13.11 -6.76 15.00
CA ALA A 158 12.09 -5.78 15.32
C ALA A 158 12.72 -4.43 15.64
N VAL A 159 12.01 -3.36 15.27
CA VAL A 159 12.32 -2.01 15.74
C VAL A 159 11.73 -1.85 17.14
N GLU A 160 12.60 -1.62 18.11
CA GLU A 160 12.29 -1.33 19.50
C GLU A 160 12.14 0.19 19.67
N VAL A 161 10.98 0.61 20.17
CA VAL A 161 10.74 2.00 20.56
C VAL A 161 10.58 2.05 22.07
N LYS A 162 11.40 2.88 22.73
CA LYS A 162 11.36 3.08 24.18
C LYS A 162 10.82 4.48 24.49
N LEU A 163 9.76 4.54 25.29
CA LEU A 163 9.21 5.78 25.84
C LEU A 163 9.69 5.97 27.28
N THR A 164 10.31 7.11 27.56
CA THR A 164 10.76 7.52 28.88
C THR A 164 10.17 8.87 29.25
N GLY A 165 9.72 9.00 30.49
CA GLY A 165 9.31 10.27 31.10
C GLY A 165 10.37 10.75 32.07
N THR A 166 10.78 12.01 31.95
CA THR A 166 11.72 12.66 32.87
C THR A 166 10.96 13.63 33.75
N LEU A 167 11.02 13.41 35.07
CA LEU A 167 10.46 14.29 36.09
C LEU A 167 11.51 14.52 37.18
N ASN A 168 11.83 15.78 37.47
CA ASN A 168 12.82 16.16 38.50
C ASN A 168 14.15 15.39 38.41
N GLN A 169 14.71 15.28 37.19
CA GLN A 169 15.95 14.55 36.88
C GLN A 169 15.90 13.02 37.03
N SER A 170 14.76 12.45 37.42
CA SER A 170 14.53 11.01 37.42
C SER A 170 13.86 10.57 36.12
N THR A 171 14.47 9.62 35.40
CA THR A 171 13.97 9.08 34.15
C THR A 171 13.28 7.74 34.41
N ASN A 172 11.95 7.71 34.23
CA ASN A 172 11.14 6.51 34.42
C ASN A 172 10.56 6.02 33.08
N PRO A 173 10.46 4.70 32.87
CA PRO A 173 9.76 4.15 31.72
C PRO A 173 8.25 4.44 31.80
N VAL A 174 7.63 4.75 30.66
CA VAL A 174 6.19 5.05 30.58
C VAL A 174 5.48 3.98 29.78
N GLY A 175 4.69 3.16 30.48
CA GLY A 175 3.84 2.12 29.89
C GLY A 175 2.45 2.63 29.53
N GLY A 176 1.80 1.93 28.60
CA GLY A 176 0.41 2.18 28.25
C GLY A 176 0.15 3.21 27.17
N VAL A 177 1.19 3.79 26.57
CA VAL A 177 1.05 4.81 25.53
C VAL A 177 1.12 4.14 24.16
N ALA A 178 0.15 4.45 23.29
CA ALA A 178 0.12 3.98 21.92
C ALA A 178 1.16 4.73 21.07
N ILE A 179 2.13 3.99 20.55
CA ILE A 179 3.17 4.51 19.66
C ILE A 179 2.84 4.06 18.23
N GLN A 180 2.93 4.98 17.28
CA GLN A 180 2.91 4.71 15.85
C GLN A 180 4.32 4.87 15.29
N LEU A 181 4.82 3.84 14.60
CA LEU A 181 6.08 3.88 13.87
C LEU A 181 5.81 4.21 12.39
N GLU A 182 6.63 5.09 11.83
CA GLU A 182 6.55 5.53 10.44
C GLU A 182 7.94 5.55 9.78
N ALA A 183 8.00 5.34 8.48
CA ALA A 183 9.18 5.54 7.66
C ALA A 183 9.00 6.78 6.78
N LYS A 184 9.93 7.74 6.86
CA LYS A 184 9.91 8.95 6.05
C LYS A 184 10.12 8.60 4.58
N ARG A 185 9.23 9.07 3.71
CA ARG A 185 9.35 8.97 2.24
C ARG A 185 9.29 10.37 1.61
N TYR A 186 9.54 10.44 0.31
CA TYR A 186 9.53 11.71 -0.44
C TYR A 186 8.17 12.41 -0.43
N PHE A 187 7.07 11.65 -0.43
CA PHE A 187 5.70 12.17 -0.55
C PHE A 187 4.85 11.84 0.70
N GLY A 188 5.42 12.06 1.88
CA GLY A 188 4.79 11.78 3.16
C GLY A 188 5.42 10.58 3.88
N ASN A 189 4.81 10.19 5.00
CA ASN A 189 5.31 9.12 5.84
C ASN A 189 4.54 7.82 5.57
N LEU A 190 5.26 6.70 5.53
CA LEU A 190 4.65 5.37 5.48
C LEU A 190 4.45 4.87 6.90
N THR A 191 3.21 4.53 7.29
CA THR A 191 2.93 3.87 8.56
C THR A 191 3.41 2.41 8.54
N LEU A 192 4.18 2.04 9.57
CA LEU A 192 4.78 0.71 9.72
C LEU A 192 3.96 -0.14 10.68
N GLY A 193 2.83 -0.64 10.17
CA GLY A 193 1.87 -1.43 10.93
C GLY A 193 0.94 -0.57 11.80
N ASP A 194 0.13 -1.25 12.61
CA ASP A 194 -0.76 -0.62 13.59
C ASP A 194 0.03 -0.09 14.80
N ALA A 195 -0.52 0.93 15.46
CA ALA A 195 0.03 1.46 16.69
C ALA A 195 0.08 0.39 17.79
N LYS A 196 1.14 0.42 18.60
CA LYS A 196 1.36 -0.54 19.69
C LYS A 196 1.53 0.17 21.01
N ASN A 197 0.86 -0.35 22.04
CA ASN A 197 0.98 0.15 23.39
C ASN A 197 2.35 -0.23 23.99
N THR A 198 2.97 0.70 24.72
CA THR A 198 4.18 0.41 25.48
C THR A 198 3.90 -0.53 26.65
N ASN A 199 4.81 -1.47 26.90
CA ASN A 199 4.74 -2.36 28.07
C ASN A 199 5.09 -1.60 29.38
N LYS A 200 5.07 -2.28 30.52
CA LYS A 200 5.44 -1.69 31.83
C LYS A 200 6.86 -1.10 31.88
N GLU A 201 7.73 -1.49 30.96
CA GLU A 201 9.11 -1.02 30.80
C GLU A 201 9.25 0.11 29.76
N GLY A 202 8.12 0.58 29.22
CA GLY A 202 8.05 1.64 28.22
C GLY A 202 8.43 1.21 26.81
N LEU A 203 8.45 -0.10 26.51
CA LEU A 203 8.90 -0.66 25.24
C LEU A 203 7.73 -1.05 24.33
N ALA A 204 7.83 -0.71 23.06
CA ALA A 204 6.96 -1.16 21.98
C ALA A 204 7.81 -1.82 20.87
N TYR A 205 7.37 -2.98 20.38
CA TYR A 205 8.10 -3.77 19.39
C TYR A 205 7.37 -3.83 18.05
N PHE A 206 7.99 -3.31 16.99
CA PHE A 206 7.46 -3.36 15.63
C PHE A 206 8.22 -4.41 14.82
N PRO A 207 7.58 -5.50 14.37
CA PRO A 207 8.26 -6.52 13.58
C PRO A 207 8.77 -5.90 12.28
N TRP A 208 9.98 -6.29 11.88
CA TRP A 208 10.66 -5.77 10.70
C TRP A 208 11.05 -6.92 9.78
N ASP A 209 10.45 -6.94 8.60
CA ASP A 209 10.66 -7.98 7.59
C ASP A 209 11.89 -7.74 6.71
N GLY A 210 12.51 -6.56 6.80
CA GLY A 210 13.65 -6.17 5.96
C GLY A 210 13.30 -5.89 4.50
N THR A 211 12.03 -5.86 4.13
CA THR A 211 11.61 -5.68 2.73
C THR A 211 11.62 -4.22 2.29
N LEU A 212 11.59 -3.30 3.26
CA LEU A 212 11.49 -1.88 2.99
C LEU A 212 12.74 -1.34 2.28
N PRO A 213 12.59 -0.67 1.12
CA PRO A 213 13.72 -0.11 0.40
C PRO A 213 14.31 1.07 1.18
N GLY A 214 15.60 1.00 1.45
CA GLY A 214 16.39 2.08 2.04
C GLY A 214 17.01 3.00 0.98
N ASP A 215 17.98 3.80 1.41
CA ASP A 215 18.86 4.57 0.52
C ASP A 215 19.95 3.67 -0.13
N SER A 216 20.94 4.30 -0.78
CA SER A 216 22.08 3.62 -1.39
C SER A 216 22.95 2.82 -0.39
N LEU A 217 22.82 3.07 0.91
CA LEU A 217 23.50 2.36 1.99
C LEU A 217 22.54 1.46 2.79
N GLY A 218 21.25 1.38 2.40
CA GLY A 218 20.23 0.63 3.12
C GLY A 218 19.66 1.36 4.35
N ASN A 219 19.92 2.66 4.50
CA ASN A 219 19.36 3.44 5.58
C ASN A 219 17.87 3.72 5.36
N VAL A 220 17.11 3.62 6.45
CA VAL A 220 15.72 4.03 6.53
C VAL A 220 15.59 5.09 7.62
N HIS A 221 14.98 6.22 7.26
CA HIS A 221 14.63 7.27 8.21
C HIS A 221 13.31 6.90 8.90
N LEU A 222 13.39 6.53 10.17
CA LEU A 222 12.23 6.17 10.98
C LEU A 222 11.80 7.33 11.87
N ILE A 223 10.50 7.46 12.03
CA ILE A 223 9.83 8.45 12.88
C ILE A 223 8.90 7.65 13.81
N ALA A 224 9.11 7.75 15.11
CA ALA A 224 8.15 7.26 16.10
C ALA A 224 7.39 8.44 16.70
N GLN A 225 6.07 8.33 16.76
CA GLN A 225 5.20 9.36 17.32
C GLN A 225 4.09 8.75 18.19
N ILE A 226 3.61 9.52 19.16
CA ILE A 226 2.47 9.12 20.00
C ILE A 226 1.17 9.37 19.21
N GLU A 227 0.26 8.39 19.16
CA GLU A 227 -1.01 8.51 18.41
C GLU A 227 -1.99 9.48 19.12
N GLN A 228 -1.89 9.60 20.45
CA GLN A 228 -2.75 10.46 21.28
C GLN A 228 -2.08 11.81 21.62
N SER A 229 -1.69 12.58 20.60
CA SER A 229 -0.99 13.86 20.78
C SER A 229 -1.79 14.91 21.56
N GLU A 230 -3.12 14.84 21.55
CA GLU A 230 -3.98 15.76 22.32
C GLU A 230 -3.90 15.53 23.84
N ALA A 231 -3.64 14.29 24.27
CA ALA A 231 -3.56 13.94 25.68
C ALA A 231 -2.14 14.10 26.26
N TYR A 232 -1.11 13.96 25.42
CA TYR A 232 0.29 13.85 25.87
C TYR A 232 1.26 14.85 25.21
N GLY A 233 0.77 15.69 24.29
CA GLY A 233 1.60 16.60 23.49
C GLY A 233 2.25 15.92 22.27
N GLU A 234 2.81 16.72 21.37
CA GLU A 234 3.55 16.22 20.20
C GLU A 234 4.94 15.73 20.61
N VAL A 235 5.07 14.42 20.86
CA VAL A 235 6.36 13.77 21.10
C VAL A 235 6.72 12.94 19.87
N LYS A 236 7.78 13.35 19.18
CA LYS A 236 8.32 12.70 17.99
C LYS A 236 9.79 12.37 18.21
N ALA A 237 10.22 11.20 17.77
CA ALA A 237 11.64 10.86 17.68
C ALA A 237 11.96 10.36 16.28
N GLU A 238 13.03 10.90 15.71
CA GLU A 238 13.53 10.50 14.40
C GLU A 238 14.87 9.79 14.56
N LYS A 239 15.06 8.69 13.84
CA LYS A 239 16.34 8.00 13.77
C LYS A 239 16.54 7.32 12.44
N THR A 240 17.75 7.44 11.90
CA THR A 240 18.17 6.73 10.70
C THR A 240 18.81 5.41 11.09
N LEU A 241 18.29 4.30 10.57
CA LEU A 241 18.81 2.95 10.82
C LEU A 241 19.13 2.24 9.50
N ALA A 242 20.28 1.58 9.41
CA ALA A 242 20.72 0.79 8.25
C ALA A 242 20.06 -0.60 8.21
N ILE A 243 18.73 -0.64 8.13
CA ILE A 243 17.91 -1.87 8.23
C ILE A 243 17.08 -2.15 6.98
N GLY A 244 17.13 -1.26 5.99
CA GLY A 244 16.40 -1.37 4.74
C GLY A 244 17.19 -2.11 3.67
N LYS A 245 16.47 -2.60 2.66
CA LYS A 245 17.09 -3.18 1.46
C LYS A 245 17.83 -2.08 0.71
N VAL A 246 19.13 -2.28 0.46
CA VAL A 246 19.96 -1.36 -0.31
C VAL A 246 19.33 -1.12 -1.68
N ASN A 247 19.14 0.15 -2.00
CA ASN A 247 18.55 0.57 -3.25
C ASN A 247 19.54 1.45 -4.01
N ASP A 248 20.36 0.83 -4.84
CA ASP A 248 21.27 1.53 -5.76
C ASP A 248 20.47 2.04 -6.96
N LYS A 249 19.78 3.16 -6.77
CA LYS A 249 19.21 3.89 -7.90
C LYS A 249 20.35 4.66 -8.58
N PRO A 250 20.68 4.36 -9.84
CA PRO A 250 21.63 5.18 -10.57
C PRO A 250 21.13 6.63 -10.57
N ALA A 251 22.05 7.58 -10.39
CA ALA A 251 21.71 8.99 -10.42
C ALA A 251 20.97 9.34 -11.72
N LEU A 252 20.02 10.29 -11.66
CA LEU A 252 19.21 10.70 -12.82
C LEU A 252 20.05 11.23 -14.01
N ASN A 253 21.33 11.51 -13.78
CA ASN A 253 22.33 11.94 -14.74
C ASN A 253 23.33 10.84 -15.13
N LYS A 254 23.36 9.68 -14.46
CA LYS A 254 24.26 8.57 -14.80
C LYS A 254 24.06 8.10 -16.24
N GLU A 255 22.83 8.18 -16.74
CA GLU A 255 22.48 7.93 -18.15
C GLU A 255 22.38 9.21 -19.01
N ARG A 256 22.46 10.42 -18.43
CA ARG A 256 22.48 11.68 -19.20
C ARG A 256 23.90 12.00 -19.68
N ALA A 257 24.44 11.14 -20.53
CA ALA A 257 25.33 11.64 -21.58
C ALA A 257 24.43 12.06 -22.74
N MET A 258 24.67 13.22 -23.35
CA MET A 258 23.91 13.76 -24.50
C MET A 258 23.77 12.79 -25.69
N TRP A 259 24.43 11.62 -25.65
CA TRP A 259 24.61 10.67 -26.73
C TRP A 259 24.26 9.22 -26.37
N ASN A 260 23.74 8.95 -25.16
CA ASN A 260 23.60 7.58 -24.62
C ASN A 260 22.15 7.05 -24.59
N THR A 261 21.37 7.28 -25.64
CA THR A 261 20.00 6.75 -25.79
C THR A 261 19.81 5.91 -27.05
N VAL A 262 20.88 5.31 -27.58
CA VAL A 262 20.74 4.34 -28.69
C VAL A 262 20.01 3.07 -28.20
N ASP A 263 20.25 2.67 -26.95
CA ASP A 263 19.65 1.46 -26.35
C ASP A 263 18.13 1.55 -26.12
N LYS A 264 17.55 2.76 -26.11
CA LYS A 264 16.10 2.97 -25.90
C LYS A 264 15.38 3.44 -27.16
N ALA A 265 16.08 3.64 -28.28
CA ALA A 265 15.44 4.05 -29.52
C ALA A 265 14.63 2.86 -30.08
N PRO A 266 13.32 3.04 -30.37
CA PRO A 266 12.52 1.99 -30.99
C PRO A 266 13.18 1.50 -32.29
N LEU A 267 13.25 0.18 -32.47
CA LEU A 267 13.94 -0.44 -33.61
C LEU A 267 13.48 0.13 -34.96
N TRP A 268 12.21 0.48 -35.10
CA TRP A 268 11.66 1.04 -36.33
C TRP A 268 12.26 2.40 -36.71
N ILE A 269 12.62 3.24 -35.73
CA ILE A 269 13.27 4.54 -35.97
C ILE A 269 14.70 4.32 -36.45
N ILE A 270 15.44 3.42 -35.77
CA ILE A 270 16.82 3.10 -36.14
C ILE A 270 16.87 2.54 -37.55
N ILE A 271 15.98 1.58 -37.86
CA ILE A 271 15.88 0.96 -39.18
C ILE A 271 15.46 1.99 -40.23
N GLY A 272 14.48 2.84 -39.91
CA GLY A 272 14.02 3.89 -40.83
C GLY A 272 15.11 4.90 -41.18
N PHE A 273 15.82 5.43 -40.17
CA PHE A 273 16.92 6.36 -40.37
C PHE A 273 18.09 5.71 -41.11
N SER A 274 18.53 4.53 -40.67
CA SER A 274 19.64 3.81 -41.30
C SER A 274 19.30 3.43 -42.75
N GLY A 275 18.07 3.02 -43.02
CA GLY A 275 17.58 2.73 -44.36
C GLY A 275 17.60 3.95 -45.28
N ALA A 276 17.19 5.12 -44.77
CA ALA A 276 17.25 6.38 -45.52
C ALA A 276 18.70 6.75 -45.88
N VAL A 277 19.63 6.62 -44.92
CA VAL A 277 21.06 6.88 -45.13
C VAL A 277 21.65 5.91 -46.17
N VAL A 278 21.37 4.61 -46.06
CA VAL A 278 21.84 3.60 -47.02
C VAL A 278 21.29 3.87 -48.42
N THR A 279 20.02 4.27 -48.52
CA THR A 279 19.39 4.63 -49.79
C THR A 279 20.09 5.82 -50.44
N ALA A 280 20.36 6.88 -49.68
CA ALA A 280 21.08 8.05 -50.17
C ALA A 280 22.48 7.67 -50.70
N TRP A 281 23.24 6.89 -49.93
CA TRP A 281 24.56 6.40 -50.35
C TRP A 281 24.50 5.54 -51.61
N PHE A 282 23.52 4.64 -51.70
CA PHE A 282 23.31 3.82 -52.89
C PHE A 282 23.13 4.68 -54.16
N PHE A 283 22.28 5.71 -54.11
CA PHE A 283 22.07 6.60 -55.25
C PHE A 283 23.34 7.37 -55.62
N ILE A 284 24.09 7.87 -54.63
CA ILE A 284 25.37 8.55 -54.87
C ILE A 284 26.34 7.62 -55.60
N PHE A 285 26.52 6.39 -55.12
CA PHE A 285 27.41 5.41 -55.77
C PHE A 285 26.92 4.99 -57.15
N TYR A 286 25.61 4.84 -57.34
CA TYR A 286 25.02 4.53 -58.64
C TYR A 286 25.31 5.61 -59.67
N VAL A 287 25.13 6.89 -59.30
CA VAL A 287 25.44 8.03 -60.19
C VAL A 287 26.93 8.03 -60.53
N LEU A 288 27.82 7.85 -59.55
CA LEU A 288 29.26 7.78 -59.79
C LEU A 288 29.64 6.62 -60.74
N PHE A 289 29.00 5.45 -60.58
CA PHE A 289 29.19 4.32 -61.48
C PHE A 289 28.73 4.63 -62.90
N MET A 290 27.57 5.28 -63.06
CA MET A 290 27.05 5.68 -64.37
C MET A 290 27.96 6.72 -65.05
N VAL A 291 28.45 7.71 -64.30
CA VAL A 291 29.42 8.69 -64.81
C VAL A 291 30.71 7.99 -65.27
N ARG A 292 31.22 7.04 -64.49
CA ARG A 292 32.37 6.22 -64.88
C ARG A 292 32.09 5.41 -66.16
N LYS A 293 30.92 4.81 -66.28
CA LYS A 293 30.52 4.04 -67.47
C LYS A 293 30.49 4.90 -68.72
N VAL A 294 29.90 6.10 -68.64
CA VAL A 294 29.89 7.08 -69.74
C VAL A 294 31.31 7.52 -70.10
N TYR A 295 32.16 7.80 -69.10
CA TYR A 295 33.55 8.17 -69.32
C TYR A 295 34.35 7.07 -70.04
N VAL A 296 34.11 5.80 -69.72
CA VAL A 296 34.76 4.67 -70.39
C VAL A 296 34.26 4.53 -71.84
N LEU A 297 32.95 4.61 -72.07
CA LEU A 297 32.37 4.55 -73.42
C LEU A 297 32.86 5.70 -74.31
N GLY A 298 33.04 6.90 -73.75
CA GLY A 298 33.60 8.04 -74.49
C GLY A 298 35.08 7.91 -74.86
N LYS A 299 35.80 6.90 -74.34
CA LYS A 299 37.19 6.59 -74.74
C LYS A 299 37.28 5.54 -75.84
N GLU A 300 36.19 4.83 -76.14
CA GLU A 300 36.18 3.89 -77.26
C GLU A 300 36.25 4.70 -78.57
N PRO A 301 37.20 4.38 -79.47
CA PRO A 301 37.32 5.10 -80.73
C PRO A 301 36.04 4.89 -81.54
N ILE A 302 35.41 6.00 -81.96
CA ILE A 302 34.24 5.97 -82.85
C ILE A 302 34.69 5.29 -84.16
N ALA A 303 34.06 4.17 -84.49
CA ALA A 303 34.28 3.48 -85.75
C ALA A 303 33.95 4.43 -86.92
N ASP A 304 34.76 4.37 -87.98
CA ASP A 304 34.74 5.35 -89.08
C ASP A 304 33.40 5.39 -89.85
N ASP A 305 32.57 4.35 -89.70
CA ASP A 305 31.23 4.20 -90.25
C ASP A 305 30.13 4.94 -89.47
N GLN A 306 30.41 5.42 -88.25
CA GLN A 306 29.47 6.17 -87.41
C GLN A 306 29.75 7.69 -87.35
N LYS A 307 30.76 8.17 -88.08
CA LYS A 307 31.02 9.61 -88.23
C LYS A 307 30.06 10.21 -89.25
N VAL A 308 28.89 10.66 -88.79
CA VAL A 308 28.02 11.55 -89.58
C VAL A 308 28.63 12.96 -89.51
N ILE A 309 29.09 13.48 -90.65
CA ILE A 309 29.50 14.89 -90.83
C ILE A 309 28.27 15.78 -90.74
#